data_AF-X1STA5-F1
#
_entry.id   AF-X1STA5-F1
#
_cell.length_a   1.000
_cell.length_b   1.000
_cell.length_c   1.000
_cell.angle_alpha   90.00
_cell.angle_beta   90.00
_cell.angle_gamma   90.00
#
_symmetry.space_group_name_H-M   'P 1'
#
loop_
_entity.id
_entity.type
_entity.pdbx_description
1 polymer ?
#
loop_
_entity_poly.entity_id
_entity_poly.type
_entity_poly.pdbx_seq_one_letter_code
_entity_poly.pdbx_strand_id
1 'polypeptide(L)'
;SEIARFVKLFLDIDVNPAGCIPTVGSLQGGMATFMVANRNDKNREGTLFIDPGFPVQKQQVKVLGHAYRSFDVYNYRGNKLKDKIESYLETGRVSSILYSSP
;
A
#
# COMPACT_ATOMS: atom_id res chain seq x y z
N SER A 1 6.51 -11.47 -20.81
CA SER A 1 6.74 -11.74 -19.38
C SER A 1 5.58 -12.58 -18.88
N GLU A 2 5.87 -13.72 -18.26
CA GLU A 2 4.83 -14.65 -17.77
C GLU A 2 3.91 -14.01 -16.74
N ILE A 3 4.45 -13.17 -15.86
CA ILE A 3 3.65 -12.47 -14.86
C ILE A 3 2.72 -11.42 -15.49
N ALA A 4 3.14 -10.72 -16.56
CA ALA A 4 2.25 -9.81 -17.29
C ALA A 4 1.07 -10.57 -17.94
N ARG A 5 1.35 -11.76 -18.48
CA ARG A 5 0.30 -12.65 -19.03
C ARG A 5 -0.63 -13.16 -17.93
N PHE A 6 -0.09 -13.52 -16.77
CA PHE A 6 -0.88 -13.94 -15.60
C PHE A 6 -1.82 -12.81 -15.14
N VAL A 7 -1.31 -11.58 -14.98
CA VAL A 7 -2.14 -10.43 -14.58
C VAL A 7 -3.26 -10.18 -15.59
N LYS A 8 -3.00 -10.29 -16.90
CA LYS A 8 -4.06 -10.17 -17.91
C LYS A 8 -5.09 -11.30 -17.81
N LEU A 9 -4.66 -12.56 -17.71
CA LEU A 9 -5.59 -13.70 -17.74
C LEU A 9 -6.43 -13.85 -16.47
N PHE A 10 -5.90 -13.47 -15.30
CA PHE A 10 -6.55 -13.73 -14.02
C PHE A 10 -7.13 -12.48 -13.35
N LEU A 11 -6.69 -11.27 -13.73
CA LEU A 11 -7.19 -10.01 -13.19
C LEU A 11 -7.80 -9.09 -14.26
N ASP A 12 -7.68 -9.46 -15.54
CA ASP A 12 -8.08 -8.64 -16.70
C ASP A 12 -7.46 -7.24 -16.72
N ILE A 13 -6.19 -7.14 -16.31
CA ILE A 13 -5.43 -5.88 -16.31
C ILE A 13 -4.24 -6.00 -17.24
N ASP A 14 -4.05 -4.98 -18.08
CA ASP A 14 -2.87 -4.86 -18.95
C ASP A 14 -1.74 -4.14 -18.20
N VAL A 15 -0.58 -4.81 -18.07
CA VAL A 15 0.61 -4.26 -17.41
C VAL A 15 1.83 -4.33 -18.31
N ASN A 16 2.68 -3.30 -18.25
CA ASN A 16 3.96 -3.32 -18.95
C ASN A 16 4.90 -4.34 -18.29
N PRO A 17 5.47 -5.31 -19.04
CA PRO A 17 6.45 -6.26 -18.52
C PRO A 17 7.62 -5.65 -17.76
N ALA A 18 8.06 -4.44 -18.13
CA ALA A 18 9.16 -3.73 -17.46
C ALA A 18 8.79 -3.28 -16.03
N GLY A 19 7.50 -3.16 -15.72
CA GLY A 19 7.00 -2.85 -14.37
C GLY A 19 6.82 -4.09 -13.48
N CYS A 20 7.05 -5.29 -14.01
CA CYS A 20 6.91 -6.53 -13.25
C CYS A 20 8.24 -6.92 -12.58
N ILE A 21 8.45 -6.45 -11.36
CA ILE A 21 9.73 -6.62 -10.64
C ILE A 21 9.68 -7.86 -9.75
N PRO A 22 10.55 -8.86 -9.95
CA PRO A 22 10.62 -10.04 -9.07
C PRO A 22 11.23 -9.66 -7.72
N THR A 23 10.72 -10.25 -6.65
CA THR A 23 11.18 -10.02 -5.28
C THR A 23 11.36 -11.33 -4.52
N VAL A 24 12.14 -11.29 -3.45
CA VAL A 24 12.27 -12.35 -2.45
C VAL A 24 11.01 -12.37 -1.57
N GLY A 25 9.91 -12.82 -2.18
CA GLY A 25 8.58 -12.81 -1.60
C GLY A 25 7.98 -11.40 -1.41
N SER A 26 6.71 -11.37 -1.02
CA SER A 26 5.94 -10.13 -0.85
C SER A 26 6.46 -9.27 0.31
N LEU A 27 7.17 -9.86 1.28
CA LEU A 27 7.81 -9.08 2.36
C LEU A 27 8.91 -8.18 1.82
N GLN A 28 9.80 -8.68 0.96
CA GLN A 28 10.80 -7.81 0.32
C GLN A 28 10.14 -6.79 -0.60
N GLY A 29 9.11 -7.19 -1.34
CA GLY A 29 8.33 -6.27 -2.19
C GLY A 29 7.69 -5.12 -1.41
N GLY A 30 7.07 -5.43 -0.26
CA GLY A 30 6.55 -4.42 0.67
C GLY A 30 7.64 -3.47 1.17
N MET A 31 8.78 -4.01 1.64
CA MET A 31 9.91 -3.20 2.10
C MET A 31 10.41 -2.23 1.03
N ALA A 32 10.64 -2.72 -0.20
CA ALA A 32 11.09 -1.90 -1.31
C ALA A 32 10.05 -0.82 -1.68
N THR A 33 8.76 -1.19 -1.66
CA THR A 33 7.65 -0.27 -1.92
C THR A 33 7.61 0.84 -0.88
N PHE A 34 7.70 0.54 0.43
CA PHE A 34 7.72 1.56 1.47
C PHE A 34 8.93 2.49 1.35
N MET A 35 10.10 1.94 0.99
CA MET A 35 11.33 2.72 0.83
C MET A 35 11.22 3.77 -0.27
N VAL A 36 10.53 3.45 -1.38
CA VAL A 36 10.36 4.36 -2.52
C VAL A 36 9.13 5.25 -2.34
N ALA A 37 7.96 4.65 -2.10
CA ALA A 37 6.69 5.36 -2.08
C ALA A 37 6.60 6.38 -0.95
N ASN A 38 7.16 6.09 0.23
CA ASN A 38 7.07 7.01 1.37
C ASN A 38 8.15 8.11 1.36
N ARG A 39 9.06 8.11 0.39
CA ARG A 39 10.10 9.13 0.22
C ARG A 39 9.86 10.05 -0.99
N ASN A 40 8.67 9.99 -1.58
CA ASN A 40 8.29 10.86 -2.69
C ASN A 40 8.15 12.34 -2.29
N ASP A 41 7.86 12.62 -1.02
CA ASP A 41 7.66 13.96 -0.48
C ASP A 41 8.07 13.99 0.99
N LYS A 42 9.04 14.85 1.32
CA LYS A 42 9.60 14.99 2.66
C LYS A 42 8.60 15.48 3.73
N ASN A 43 7.47 16.05 3.31
CA ASN A 43 6.45 16.57 4.22
C ASN A 43 5.39 15.52 4.60
N ARG A 44 5.44 14.34 3.99
CA ARG A 44 4.48 13.25 4.25
C ARG A 44 4.99 12.32 5.34
N GLU A 45 4.05 11.75 6.08
CA GLU A 45 4.30 10.85 7.21
C GLU A 45 4.57 9.42 6.75
N GLY A 46 3.87 8.96 5.70
CA GLY A 46 4.07 7.64 5.11
C GLY A 46 2.76 6.94 4.76
N THR A 47 2.65 5.66 5.12
CA THR A 47 1.56 4.78 4.68
C THR A 47 0.28 4.95 5.51
N LEU A 48 -0.88 4.95 4.88
CA LEU A 48 -2.18 4.74 5.51
C LEU A 48 -2.53 3.25 5.44
N PHE A 49 -2.62 2.60 6.61
CA PHE A 49 -3.04 1.21 6.73
C PHE A 49 -4.56 1.12 6.91
N ILE A 50 -5.22 0.41 6.00
CA ILE A 50 -6.62 0.00 6.16
C ILE A 50 -6.59 -1.32 6.93
N ASP A 51 -6.77 -1.24 8.24
CA ASP A 51 -6.74 -2.40 9.15
C ASP A 51 -8.09 -3.13 9.16
N PRO A 52 -8.14 -4.40 9.59
CA PRO A 52 -7.02 -5.24 10.02
C PRO A 52 -6.13 -5.69 8.85
N GLY A 53 -4.81 -5.61 9.05
CA GLY A 53 -3.78 -6.05 8.09
C GLY A 53 -2.68 -6.88 8.75
N PHE A 54 -1.54 -7.03 8.07
CA PHE A 54 -0.42 -7.82 8.57
C PHE A 54 0.52 -6.97 9.45
N PRO A 55 0.73 -7.31 10.75
CA PRO A 55 1.54 -6.50 11.67
C PRO A 55 2.99 -6.26 11.20
N VAL A 56 3.56 -7.23 10.46
CA VAL A 56 4.93 -7.15 9.93
C VAL A 56 5.13 -5.94 9.01
N GLN A 57 4.11 -5.50 8.27
CA GLN A 57 4.24 -4.34 7.38
C GLN A 57 4.42 -3.04 8.16
N LYS A 58 3.75 -2.88 9.30
CA LYS A 58 3.98 -1.74 10.21
C LYS A 58 5.37 -1.78 10.83
N GLN A 59 5.90 -2.98 11.10
CA GLN A 59 7.30 -3.12 11.55
C GLN A 59 8.28 -2.68 10.46
N GLN A 60 8.06 -3.05 9.19
CA GLN A 60 8.90 -2.61 8.07
C GLN A 60 8.92 -1.08 7.93
N VAL A 61 7.75 -0.43 8.00
CA VAL A 61 7.64 1.03 7.96
C VAL A 61 8.41 1.69 9.11
N LYS A 62 8.29 1.17 10.34
CA LYS A 62 9.04 1.67 11.50
C LYS A 62 10.55 1.48 11.36
N VAL A 63 11.01 0.32 10.87
CA VAL A 63 12.43 0.03 10.62
C VAL A 63 13.04 1.01 9.61
N LEU A 64 12.25 1.44 8.62
CA LEU A 64 12.66 2.44 7.64
C LEU A 64 12.63 3.90 8.17
N GLY A 65 12.22 4.11 9.43
CA GLY A 65 12.10 5.43 10.06
C GLY A 65 10.88 6.23 9.62
N HIS A 66 9.88 5.58 9.02
CA HIS A 66 8.66 6.24 8.54
C HIS A 66 7.57 6.22 9.62
N ALA A 67 6.74 7.27 9.65
CA ALA A 67 5.48 7.25 10.39
C ALA A 67 4.40 6.53 9.56
N TYR A 68 3.25 6.29 10.16
CA TYR A 68 2.08 5.80 9.46
C TYR A 68 0.79 6.22 10.14
N ARG A 69 -0.31 6.12 9.40
CA ARG A 69 -1.68 6.25 9.91
C ARG A 69 -2.39 4.93 9.76
N SER A 70 -3.39 4.67 10.59
CA SER A 70 -4.25 3.51 10.38
C SER A 70 -5.66 3.73 10.89
N PHE A 71 -6.59 2.94 10.38
CA PHE A 71 -7.95 2.84 10.91
C PHE A 71 -8.50 1.44 10.69
N ASP A 72 -9.35 0.99 11.61
CA ASP A 72 -10.10 -0.26 11.45
C ASP A 72 -11.26 -0.04 10.46
N VAL A 73 -11.28 -0.81 9.38
CA VAL A 73 -12.27 -0.74 8.30
C VAL A 73 -13.65 -1.22 8.73
N TYR A 74 -13.79 -1.97 9.83
CA TYR A 74 -15.02 -2.64 10.22
C TYR A 74 -16.25 -1.72 10.21
N ASN A 75 -16.12 -0.51 10.77
CA ASN A 75 -17.21 0.47 10.84
C ASN A 75 -17.36 1.36 9.59
N TYR A 76 -16.45 1.24 8.62
CA TYR A 76 -16.35 2.12 7.46
C TYR A 76 -16.43 1.36 6.13
N ARG A 77 -17.05 0.17 6.11
CA ARG A 77 -17.27 -0.60 4.87
C ARG A 77 -18.29 0.05 3.95
N GLY A 78 -18.21 -0.27 2.65
CA GLY A 78 -19.12 0.24 1.63
C GLY A 78 -18.93 1.74 1.38
N ASN A 79 -20.04 2.47 1.22
CA ASN A 79 -20.00 3.90 0.87
C ASN A 79 -19.30 4.77 1.91
N LYS A 80 -19.21 4.32 3.18
CA LYS A 80 -18.51 5.03 4.26
C LYS A 80 -16.99 5.05 4.09
N LEU A 81 -16.44 4.17 3.26
CA LEU A 81 -14.99 4.01 3.11
C LEU A 81 -14.36 5.26 2.48
N LYS A 82 -15.08 5.86 1.51
CA LYS A 82 -14.61 7.02 0.77
C LYS A 82 -14.29 8.17 1.71
N ASP A 83 -15.29 8.65 2.46
CA ASP A 83 -15.15 9.77 3.38
C ASP A 83 -14.06 9.49 4.43
N LYS A 84 -13.95 8.24 4.87
CA LYS A 84 -12.91 7.84 5.83
C LYS A 84 -11.51 7.95 5.24
N ILE A 85 -11.29 7.49 4.00
CA ILE A 85 -9.99 7.62 3.33
C ILE A 85 -9.70 9.09 3.02
N GLU A 86 -10.65 9.84 2.49
CA GLU A 86 -10.50 11.26 2.15
C GLU A 86 -10.10 12.09 3.38
N SER A 87 -10.69 11.83 4.55
CA SER A 87 -10.31 12.50 5.81
C SER A 87 -8.82 12.38 6.17
N TYR A 88 -8.13 11.33 5.69
CA TYR A 88 -6.69 11.19 5.84
C TYR A 88 -5.90 11.81 4.69
N LEU A 89 -6.38 11.67 3.44
CA LEU A 89 -5.70 12.19 2.25
C LEU A 89 -5.67 13.72 2.21
N GLU A 90 -6.76 14.37 2.62
CA GLU A 90 -6.89 15.84 2.67
C GLU A 90 -5.86 16.50 3.60
N THR A 91 -5.32 15.76 4.57
CA THR A 91 -4.25 16.26 5.44
C THR A 91 -2.92 16.49 4.70
N GLY A 92 -2.79 15.93 3.48
CA GLY A 92 -1.55 15.96 2.70
C GLY A 92 -0.41 15.15 3.31
N ARG A 93 -0.66 14.34 4.36
CA ARG A 93 0.38 13.58 5.08
C ARG A 93 0.57 12.15 4.59
N VAL A 94 -0.30 11.64 3.72
CA VAL A 94 -0.26 10.23 3.26
C VAL A 94 0.51 10.11 1.95
N SER A 95 1.51 9.22 1.91
CA SER A 95 2.29 8.91 0.70
C SER A 95 1.76 7.70 -0.06
N SER A 96 1.29 6.69 0.67
CA SER A 96 0.81 5.41 0.12
C SER A 96 -0.34 4.86 0.95
N ILE A 97 -1.14 3.98 0.38
CA ILE A 97 -2.22 3.25 1.08
C ILE A 97 -1.89 1.76 1.00
N LEU A 98 -2.08 1.04 2.10
CA LEU A 98 -1.93 -0.41 2.13
C LEU A 98 -3.19 -1.08 2.66
N TYR A 99 -3.64 -2.09 1.92
CA TYR A 99 -4.69 -3.02 2.32
C TYR A 99 -4.37 -4.41 1.76
N SER A 100 -5.12 -5.43 2.19
CA SER A 100 -5.07 -6.77 1.60
C SER A 100 -6.50 -7.20 1.31
N SER A 101 -6.75 -7.60 0.06
CA SER A 101 -8.01 -8.18 -0.37
C SER A 101 -7.73 -9.62 -0.77
N PRO A 102 -8.34 -10.61 -0.09
CA PRO A 102 -8.43 -11.96 -0.61
C PRO A 102 -9.12 -12.00 -1.97
#